data_AF-A0A6M1SMH8-F1
#
_entry.id   AF-A0A6M1SMH8-F1
#
_cell.length_a   1.000
_cell.length_b   1.000
_cell.length_c   1.000
_cell.angle_alpha   90.00
_cell.angle_beta   90.00
_cell.angle_gamma   90.00
#
_symmetry.space_group_name_H-M   'P 1'
#
loop_
_entity.id
_entity.type
_entity.pdbx_description
1 polymer ?
#
loop_
_entity_poly.entity_id
_entity_poly.type
_entity_poly.pdbx_seq_one_letter_code
_entity_poly.pdbx_strand_id
1 'polypeptide(L)'
;GIVAFGIGTAAGVLMAKLMNMVSRMPINPLIGAAGVSAVPMAARVANKVGLEANPHNFLLMHAMGPNVAGVIGSAVAAGVMIKYLG
;
A
#
# COMPACT_ATOMS: atom_id res chain seq x y z
N GLY A 1 12.01 -13.14 -0.95
CA GLY A 1 10.57 -13.06 -0.63
C GLY A 1 10.31 -12.12 0.53
N ILE A 2 10.50 -12.58 1.77
CA ILE A 2 10.16 -11.82 3.00
C ILE A 2 10.80 -10.43 3.05
N VAL A 3 12.09 -10.31 2.74
CA VAL A 3 12.79 -9.01 2.75
C VAL A 3 12.20 -8.05 1.70
N ALA A 4 11.80 -8.55 0.52
CA ALA A 4 11.16 -7.74 -0.52
C ALA A 4 9.78 -7.24 -0.08
N PHE A 5 8.97 -8.10 0.54
CA PHE A 5 7.69 -7.70 1.13
C PHE A 5 7.85 -6.71 2.30
N GLY A 6 8.86 -6.92 3.15
CA GLY A 6 9.19 -6.02 4.24
C GLY A 6 9.59 -4.64 3.74
N ILE A 7 10.49 -4.56 2.76
CA ILE A 7 10.91 -3.29 2.13
C ILE A 7 9.73 -2.62 1.43
N GLY A 8 8.93 -3.36 0.66
CA GLY A 8 7.76 -2.81 -0.03
C GLY A 8 6.73 -2.21 0.93
N THR A 9 6.46 -2.91 2.05
CA THR A 9 5.52 -2.42 3.08
C THR A 9 6.10 -1.20 3.80
N ALA A 10 7.37 -1.24 4.20
CA ALA A 10 8.05 -0.12 4.86
C ALA A 10 8.11 1.13 3.95
N ALA A 11 8.44 0.94 2.66
CA ALA A 11 8.44 2.00 1.66
C ALA A 11 7.04 2.59 1.45
N GLY A 12 6.00 1.76 1.38
CA GLY A 12 4.61 2.23 1.27
C GLY A 12 4.16 3.06 2.48
N VAL A 13 4.51 2.64 3.70
CA VAL A 13 4.23 3.40 4.93
C VAL A 13 5.00 4.72 4.97
N LEU A 14 6.29 4.70 4.59
CA LEU A 14 7.12 5.91 4.51
C LEU A 14 6.57 6.89 3.47
N MET A 15 6.15 6.40 2.31
CA MET A 15 5.52 7.22 1.27
C MET A 15 4.21 7.84 1.78
N ALA A 16 3.36 7.09 2.49
CA ALA A 16 2.15 7.64 3.08
C ALA A 16 2.46 8.73 4.12
N LYS A 17 3.52 8.58 4.92
CA LYS A 17 3.99 9.62 5.85
C LYS A 17 4.52 10.86 5.11
N LEU A 18 5.25 10.67 4.02
CA LEU A 18 5.70 11.78 3.17
C LEU A 18 4.52 12.52 2.55
N MET A 19 3.53 11.80 2.04
CA MET A 19 2.29 12.40 1.53
C MET A 19 1.54 13.19 2.61
N ASN A 20 1.59 12.75 3.87
CA ASN A 20 1.03 13.48 5.00
C ASN A 20 1.70 14.84 5.24
N MET A 21 2.97 15.03 4.82
CA MET A 21 3.66 16.32 4.94
C MET A 21 3.28 17.32 3.83
N VAL A 22 2.86 16.81 2.67
CA VAL A 22 2.53 17.64 1.49
C VAL A 22 1.02 17.87 1.37
N SER A 23 0.22 16.92 1.83
CA SER A 23 -1.22 16.92 1.67
C SER A 23 -1.91 17.66 2.82
N ARG A 24 -2.92 18.48 2.49
CA ARG A 24 -3.75 19.17 3.50
C ARG A 24 -4.64 18.22 4.30
N MET A 25 -4.96 17.06 3.73
CA MET A 25 -5.73 16.01 4.40
C MET A 25 -4.79 14.88 4.81
N PRO A 26 -4.72 14.53 6.10
CA PRO A 26 -3.79 13.54 6.57
C PRO A 26 -4.18 12.13 6.11
N ILE A 27 -3.24 11.44 5.48
CA ILE A 27 -3.42 10.07 4.99
C ILE A 27 -2.99 9.10 6.10
N ASN A 28 -3.83 8.11 6.40
CA ASN A 28 -3.49 7.09 7.39
C ASN A 28 -2.32 6.22 6.87
N PRO A 29 -1.19 6.11 7.58
CA PRO A 29 -0.04 5.31 7.15
C PRO A 29 -0.38 3.83 6.89
N LEU A 30 -1.42 3.29 7.54
CA LEU A 30 -1.92 1.92 7.30
C LEU A 30 -2.38 1.71 5.85
N ILE A 31 -2.88 2.76 5.20
CA ILE A 31 -3.28 2.75 3.79
C ILE A 31 -2.04 2.59 2.89
N GLY A 32 -0.91 3.17 3.28
CA GLY A 32 0.38 3.00 2.58
C GLY A 32 0.89 1.55 2.63
N ALA A 33 0.73 0.86 3.75
CA ALA A 33 1.08 -0.55 3.88
C ALA A 33 0.22 -1.46 2.99
N ALA A 34 -1.03 -1.07 2.71
CA ALA A 34 -1.95 -1.83 1.86
C ALA A 34 -1.59 -1.76 0.36
N GLY A 35 -0.58 -0.97 -0.03
CA GLY A 35 -0.13 -0.85 -1.43
C GLY A 35 0.62 -2.07 -1.98
N VAL A 36 0.87 -3.09 -1.15
CA VAL A 36 1.41 -4.38 -1.60
C VAL A 36 0.34 -5.13 -2.39
N SER A 37 0.72 -5.68 -3.55
CA SER A 37 -0.12 -6.27 -4.60
C SER A 37 -0.92 -7.54 -4.22
N ALA A 38 -1.26 -7.76 -2.95
CA ALA A 38 -2.03 -8.89 -2.46
C ALA A 38 -3.52 -8.54 -2.37
N VAL A 39 -4.20 -8.50 -3.52
CA VAL A 39 -5.63 -8.22 -3.61
C VAL A 39 -6.46 -9.46 -3.24
N PRO A 40 -7.52 -9.35 -2.40
CA PRO A 40 -7.94 -8.21 -1.57
C PRO A 40 -7.36 -8.24 -0.14
N MET A 41 -6.51 -9.21 0.19
CA MET A 41 -6.08 -9.47 1.57
C MET A 41 -5.24 -8.36 2.20
N ALA A 42 -4.37 -7.65 1.46
CA ALA A 42 -3.59 -6.54 2.01
C ALA A 42 -4.49 -5.41 2.56
N ALA A 43 -5.56 -5.08 1.85
CA ALA A 43 -6.56 -4.11 2.30
C ALA A 43 -7.36 -4.63 3.51
N ARG A 44 -7.66 -5.93 3.57
CA ARG A 44 -8.33 -6.55 4.73
C ARG A 44 -7.45 -6.54 5.98
N VAL A 45 -6.15 -6.82 5.86
CA VAL A 45 -5.20 -6.78 6.97
C VAL A 45 -5.06 -5.34 7.48
N ALA A 46 -4.90 -4.37 6.59
CA ALA A 46 -4.87 -2.95 6.99
C ALA A 46 -6.17 -2.50 7.68
N ASN A 47 -7.33 -2.98 7.21
CA ASN A 47 -8.60 -2.71 7.88
C ASN A 47 -8.71 -3.38 9.25
N LYS A 48 -8.23 -4.63 9.40
CA LYS A 48 -8.23 -5.33 10.70
C LYS A 48 -7.38 -4.57 11.73
N VAL A 49 -6.15 -4.19 11.36
CA VAL A 49 -5.25 -3.40 12.22
C VAL A 49 -5.82 -2.01 12.50
N GLY A 50 -6.49 -1.39 11.51
CA GLY A 50 -7.18 -0.11 11.70
C GLY A 50 -8.37 -0.19 12.65
N LEU A 51 -9.13 -1.29 12.62
CA LEU A 51 -10.23 -1.57 13.55
C LEU A 51 -9.74 -1.91 14.96
N GLU A 52 -8.59 -2.58 15.08
CA GLU A 52 -7.92 -2.81 16.37
C GLU A 52 -7.47 -1.49 17.03
N ALA A 53 -7.01 -0.52 16.23
CA ALA A 53 -6.65 0.81 16.72
C ALA A 53 -7.88 1.71 16.98
N ASN A 54 -8.91 1.63 16.12
CA ASN A 54 -10.16 2.35 16.29
C ASN A 54 -11.33 1.60 15.61
N PRO A 55 -12.32 1.11 16.38
CA PRO A 55 -13.40 0.28 15.86
C PRO A 55 -14.39 1.03 14.93
N HIS A 56 -14.35 2.37 14.89
CA HIS A 56 -15.15 3.16 13.94
C HIS A 56 -14.39 3.51 12.65
N ASN A 57 -13.12 3.10 12.53
CA ASN A 57 -12.28 3.44 11.38
C ASN A 57 -12.32 2.32 10.33
N PHE A 58 -13.20 2.47 9.32
CA PHE A 58 -13.33 1.53 8.22
C PHE A 58 -12.38 1.89 7.07
N LEU A 59 -11.18 1.31 7.06
CA LEU A 59 -10.19 1.59 6.02
C LEU A 59 -10.37 0.75 4.75
N LEU A 60 -11.18 -0.32 4.77
CA LEU A 60 -11.27 -1.27 3.66
C LEU A 60 -11.55 -0.59 2.30
N MET A 61 -12.49 0.36 2.26
CA MET A 61 -12.88 1.05 1.03
C MET A 61 -11.80 2.01 0.53
N HIS A 62 -11.02 2.62 1.42
CA HIS A 62 -9.93 3.53 1.04
C HIS A 62 -8.63 2.78 0.72
N ALA A 63 -8.34 1.70 1.44
CA ALA A 63 -7.14 0.87 1.28
C ALA A 63 -7.16 0.02 0.00
N MET A 64 -8.33 -0.19 -0.61
CA MET A 64 -8.44 -0.83 -1.93
C MET A 64 -7.77 -0.02 -3.05
N GLY A 65 -7.78 1.31 -2.98
CA GLY A 65 -7.14 2.17 -3.98
C GLY A 65 -5.64 1.91 -4.16
N PRO A 66 -4.82 2.04 -3.09
CA PRO A 66 -3.41 1.69 -3.12
C PRO A 66 -3.14 0.23 -3.49
N ASN A 67 -3.99 -0.71 -3.06
CA ASN A 67 -3.82 -2.13 -3.38
C ASN A 67 -3.92 -2.38 -4.89
N VAL A 68 -4.91 -1.78 -5.57
CA VAL A 68 -5.02 -1.81 -7.04
C VAL A 68 -3.84 -1.10 -7.69
N ALA A 69 -3.40 0.04 -7.15
CA ALA A 69 -2.22 0.73 -7.64
C ALA A 69 -0.95 -0.13 -7.56
N GLY A 70 -0.80 -0.97 -6.52
CA GLY A 70 0.29 -1.92 -6.37
C GLY A 70 0.33 -2.99 -7.48
N VAL A 71 -0.83 -3.53 -7.86
CA VAL A 71 -0.93 -4.49 -8.98
C VAL A 71 -0.52 -3.85 -10.30
N ILE A 72 -1.01 -2.63 -10.58
CA ILE A 72 -0.63 -1.89 -11.79
C ILE A 72 0.86 -1.56 -11.77
N GLY A 73 1.39 -1.06 -10.66
CA GLY A 73 2.80 -0.73 -10.49
C GLY A 73 3.71 -1.94 -10.70
N SER A 74 3.27 -3.12 -10.26
CA SER A 74 4.01 -4.38 -10.48
C SER A 74 4.07 -4.74 -11.97
N ALA A 75 2.96 -4.57 -12.70
CA ALA A 75 2.93 -4.80 -14.14
C ALA A 75 3.82 -3.80 -14.90
N VAL A 76 3.81 -2.52 -14.52
CA VAL A 76 4.68 -1.49 -15.08
C VAL A 76 6.15 -1.81 -14.82
N ALA A 77 6.50 -2.18 -13.59
CA ALA A 77 7.86 -2.57 -13.22
C ALA A 77 8.35 -3.78 -14.03
N ALA A 78 7.50 -4.79 -14.22
CA ALA A 78 7.80 -5.94 -15.07
C ALA A 78 8.02 -5.52 -16.54
N GLY A 79 7.16 -4.66 -17.10
CA GLY A 79 7.31 -4.17 -18.48
C GLY A 79 8.59 -3.36 -18.70
N VAL A 80 8.96 -2.53 -17.72
CA VAL A 80 10.23 -1.78 -17.74
C VAL A 80 11.42 -2.73 -17.65
N MET A 81 11.35 -3.74 -16.79
CA MET A 81 12.41 -4.73 -16.64
C MET A 81 12.63 -5.53 -17.93
N ILE A 82 11.55 -5.95 -18.61
CA ILE A 82 11.62 -6.60 -19.93
C ILE A 82 12.28 -5.67 -20.95
N LYS A 83 11.93 -4.38 -21.00
CA LYS A 83 12.53 -3.41 -21.93
C LYS A 83 14.04 -3.21 -21.74
N TYR A 84 14.53 -3.33 -20.51
CA TYR A 84 15.96 -3.11 -20.21
C TYR A 84 16.80 -4.38 -20.30
N LEU A 85 16.21 -5.56 -20.08
CA LEU A 85 16.92 -6.85 -20.05
C LEU A 85 16.64 -7.75 -21.27
N GLY A 86 15.56 -7.51 -22.00
CA GLY A 86 15.21 -8.19 -23.25
C GLY A 86 15.56 -7.35 -24.46
#